data_AF-A0A7U9RIT5-F1
#
_entry.id   AF-A0A7U9RIT5-F1
#
_cell.length_a   1.000
_cell.length_b   1.000
_cell.length_c   1.000
_cell.angle_alpha   90.00
_cell.angle_beta   90.00
_cell.angle_gamma   90.00
#
_symmetry.space_group_name_H-M   'P 1'
#
loop_
_entity.id
_entity.type
_entity.pdbx_description
1 polymer ?
#
loop_
_entity_poly.entity_id
_entity_poly.type
_entity_poly.pdbx_seq_one_letter_code
_entity_poly.pdbx_strand_id
1 'polypeptide(L)'
;MNGKQIESEVIRYLGDNNYRYAILIEGEWGCGKTYFVLNDLQTAIEKYELNHTKRNVRYISLYGCKSVEEIEESLYWSIIDEQFYNKYEQITHSKNYFGKEKEKRQKSGRIITNISKKMVSSLMQRFEISSKSYEFISDFLSLNKNIFIFDDLERCACPPNEILGYINGLVEHEGAKVILIANEREIGTLTQIKNRELQYLVSSNEKIKIPKEESIFFDHNTNNTEITLDIDELERRRKKLFSDNEYNQQYL
;
A
#
# COMPACT_ATOMS: atom_id res chain seq x y z
N MET A 1 -0.18 9.72 -20.42
CA MET A 1 1.27 9.57 -20.68
C MET A 1 1.51 8.29 -21.48
N ASN A 2 2.52 8.25 -22.33
CA ASN A 2 3.00 7.01 -22.96
C ASN A 2 3.93 6.25 -21.99
N GLY A 3 4.07 4.93 -22.10
CA GLY A 3 4.91 4.09 -21.22
C GLY A 3 6.34 4.60 -21.07
N LYS A 4 6.97 5.05 -22.16
CA LYS A 4 8.31 5.65 -22.12
C LYS A 4 8.41 6.94 -21.28
N GLN A 5 7.35 7.72 -21.24
CA GLN A 5 7.30 8.92 -20.38
C GLN A 5 7.21 8.52 -18.91
N ILE A 6 6.41 7.49 -18.60
CA ILE A 6 6.29 6.93 -17.26
C ILE A 6 7.66 6.40 -16.80
N GLU A 7 8.37 5.62 -17.63
CA GLU A 7 9.73 5.16 -17.34
C GLU A 7 10.69 6.32 -17.01
N SER A 8 10.64 7.38 -17.82
CA SER A 8 11.53 8.55 -17.63
C SER A 8 11.24 9.27 -16.30
N GLU A 9 9.97 9.43 -15.94
CA GLU A 9 9.58 10.02 -14.65
C GLU A 9 9.95 9.14 -13.46
N VAL A 10 9.81 7.82 -13.59
CA VAL A 10 10.25 6.87 -12.56
C VAL A 10 11.76 6.96 -12.37
N ILE A 11 12.55 7.00 -13.46
CA ILE A 11 14.01 7.16 -13.37
C ILE A 11 14.38 8.49 -12.71
N ARG A 12 13.71 9.60 -13.06
CA ARG A 12 13.89 10.90 -12.41
C ARG A 12 13.64 10.81 -10.90
N TYR A 13 12.53 10.19 -10.50
CA TYR A 13 12.19 9.94 -9.10
C TYR A 13 13.25 9.10 -8.36
N LEU A 14 13.79 8.06 -9.01
CA LEU A 14 14.81 7.21 -8.42
C LEU A 14 16.14 7.95 -8.19
N GLY A 15 16.48 8.91 -9.05
CA GLY A 15 17.65 9.78 -8.89
C GLY A 15 17.48 10.91 -7.88
N ASP A 16 16.24 11.27 -7.54
CA ASP A 16 15.94 12.34 -6.58
C ASP A 16 16.17 11.88 -5.13
N ASN A 17 17.18 12.45 -4.46
CA ASN A 17 17.47 12.17 -3.06
C ASN A 17 17.06 13.32 -2.11
N ASN A 18 16.42 14.37 -2.64
CA ASN A 18 16.07 15.56 -1.87
C ASN A 18 14.80 15.34 -1.03
N TYR A 19 13.87 14.54 -1.54
CA TYR A 19 12.57 14.32 -0.92
C TYR A 19 12.31 12.83 -0.69
N ARG A 20 11.60 12.53 0.39
CA ARG A 20 11.11 11.19 0.73
C ARG A 20 9.61 11.17 0.40
N TYR A 21 9.28 10.60 -0.75
CA TYR A 21 7.90 10.45 -1.22
C TYR A 21 7.76 9.15 -2.00
N ALA A 22 6.53 8.63 -2.09
CA ALA A 22 6.16 7.58 -3.03
C ALA A 22 5.56 8.22 -4.29
N ILE A 23 5.60 7.49 -5.40
CA ILE A 23 4.89 7.87 -6.63
C ILE A 23 3.78 6.86 -6.93
N LEU A 24 2.70 7.32 -7.56
CA LEU A 24 1.58 6.49 -8.01
C LEU A 24 1.54 6.48 -9.55
N ILE A 25 1.44 5.29 -10.13
CA ILE A 25 1.14 5.08 -11.55
C ILE A 25 -0.32 4.65 -11.63
N GLU A 26 -1.16 5.57 -12.08
CA GLU A 26 -2.59 5.38 -12.22
C GLU A 26 -2.94 4.75 -13.59
N GLY A 27 -3.92 3.86 -13.60
CA GLY A 27 -4.59 3.44 -14.84
C GLY A 27 -5.83 2.60 -14.57
N GLU A 28 -6.75 2.57 -15.54
CA GLU A 28 -7.98 1.78 -15.45
C GLU A 28 -7.70 0.26 -15.50
N TRP A 29 -8.70 -0.54 -15.17
CA TRP A 29 -8.58 -2.00 -15.30
C TRP A 29 -8.42 -2.41 -16.78
N GLY A 30 -7.57 -3.42 -17.02
CA GLY A 30 -7.33 -3.93 -18.36
C GLY A 30 -6.40 -3.06 -19.23
N CYS A 31 -5.89 -1.93 -18.75
CA CYS A 31 -4.98 -1.07 -19.53
C CYS A 31 -3.53 -1.59 -19.59
N GLY A 32 -3.24 -2.75 -18.98
CA GLY A 32 -1.91 -3.38 -19.02
C GLY A 32 -0.92 -2.92 -17.96
N LYS A 33 -1.35 -2.33 -16.83
CA LYS A 33 -0.45 -1.86 -15.75
C LYS A 33 0.56 -2.92 -15.28
N THR A 34 0.06 -4.08 -14.85
CA THR A 34 0.90 -5.19 -14.39
C THR A 34 1.84 -5.70 -15.49
N TYR A 35 1.39 -5.73 -16.74
CA TYR A 35 2.24 -6.09 -17.88
C TYR A 35 3.38 -5.08 -18.06
N PHE A 36 3.07 -3.79 -18.06
CA PHE A 36 4.06 -2.72 -18.15
C PHE A 36 5.07 -2.78 -17.01
N VAL A 37 4.62 -3.04 -15.78
CA VAL A 37 5.49 -3.14 -14.61
C VAL A 37 6.50 -4.28 -14.78
N LEU A 38 6.02 -5.49 -15.10
CA LEU A 38 6.83 -6.71 -15.12
C LEU A 38 7.76 -6.78 -16.34
N ASN A 39 7.36 -6.25 -17.49
CA ASN A 39 8.13 -6.40 -18.73
C ASN A 39 8.99 -5.17 -19.04
N ASP A 40 8.45 -3.96 -18.83
CA ASP A 40 9.08 -2.73 -19.27
C ASP A 40 9.74 -1.99 -18.08
N LEU A 41 8.95 -1.67 -17.06
CA LEU A 41 9.40 -0.79 -15.97
C LEU A 41 10.50 -1.43 -15.11
N GLN A 42 10.34 -2.68 -14.70
CA GLN A 42 11.37 -3.40 -13.94
C GLN A 42 12.69 -3.43 -14.72
N THR A 43 12.63 -3.81 -16.00
CA THR A 43 13.80 -3.83 -16.90
C THR A 43 14.47 -2.46 -16.99
N ALA A 44 13.69 -1.38 -17.10
CA ALA A 44 14.21 -0.02 -17.16
C ALA A 44 14.91 0.40 -15.84
N ILE A 45 14.30 0.08 -14.70
CA ILE A 45 14.86 0.37 -13.38
C ILE A 45 16.14 -0.43 -13.14
N GLU A 46 16.16 -1.72 -13.44
CA GLU A 46 17.34 -2.57 -13.28
C GLU A 46 18.52 -2.04 -14.11
N LYS A 47 18.27 -1.67 -15.37
CA LYS A 47 19.30 -1.05 -16.24
C LYS A 47 19.83 0.26 -15.66
N TYR A 48 18.97 1.08 -15.08
CA TYR A 48 19.38 2.30 -14.41
C TYR A 48 20.26 2.00 -13.19
N GLU A 49 19.85 1.07 -12.33
CA GLU A 49 20.54 0.75 -11.08
C GLU A 49 21.92 0.12 -11.26
N LEU A 50 22.21 -0.52 -12.41
CA LEU A 50 23.55 -1.06 -12.73
C LEU A 50 24.67 -0.03 -12.56
N ASN A 51 24.41 1.24 -12.86
CA ASN A 51 25.39 2.33 -12.83
C ASN A 51 25.16 3.35 -11.70
N HIS A 52 24.22 3.09 -10.79
CA HIS A 52 23.82 4.04 -9.74
C HIS A 52 23.92 3.42 -8.34
N THR A 53 22.86 3.53 -7.54
CA THR A 53 22.82 3.13 -6.13
C THR A 53 22.84 1.60 -5.96
N LYS A 54 22.58 0.84 -7.03
CA LYS A 54 22.53 -0.63 -7.06
C LYS A 54 21.44 -1.17 -6.13
N ARG A 55 20.27 -0.54 -6.16
CA ARG A 55 19.08 -1.01 -5.43
C ARG A 55 18.43 -2.17 -6.17
N ASN A 56 17.88 -3.12 -5.42
CA ASN A 56 17.14 -4.25 -5.97
C ASN A 56 15.66 -3.89 -6.14
N VAL A 57 15.10 -4.17 -7.31
CA VAL A 57 13.67 -3.94 -7.57
C VAL A 57 12.87 -5.12 -7.05
N ARG A 58 11.82 -4.84 -6.28
CA ARG A 58 10.96 -5.83 -5.62
C ARG A 58 9.50 -5.55 -5.98
N TYR A 59 8.89 -6.44 -6.74
CA TYR A 59 7.45 -6.39 -7.02
C TYR A 59 6.67 -7.14 -5.94
N ILE A 60 5.63 -6.49 -5.43
CA ILE A 60 4.77 -6.98 -4.36
C ILE A 60 3.33 -6.79 -4.83
N SER A 61 2.59 -7.87 -5.02
CA SER A 61 1.15 -7.80 -5.25
C SER A 61 0.43 -7.61 -3.91
N LEU A 62 -0.44 -6.60 -3.82
CA LEU A 62 -1.31 -6.37 -2.66
C LEU A 62 -2.64 -7.13 -2.78
N TYR A 63 -2.86 -7.82 -3.91
CA TYR A 63 -4.09 -8.53 -4.18
C TYR A 63 -4.39 -9.55 -3.08
N GLY A 64 -5.51 -9.36 -2.38
CA GLY A 64 -5.97 -10.28 -1.35
C GLY A 64 -5.23 -10.22 -0.01
N CYS A 65 -4.24 -9.34 0.15
CA CYS A 65 -3.62 -9.07 1.46
C CYS A 65 -4.66 -8.48 2.42
N LYS A 66 -4.74 -9.03 3.63
CA LYS A 66 -5.79 -8.69 4.60
C LYS A 66 -5.34 -7.72 5.68
N SER A 67 -4.04 -7.59 5.89
CA SER A 67 -3.49 -6.70 6.90
C SER A 67 -2.10 -6.19 6.50
N VAL A 68 -1.64 -5.15 7.19
CA VAL A 68 -0.28 -4.61 7.04
C VAL A 68 0.77 -5.69 7.34
N GLU A 69 0.48 -6.59 8.27
CA GLU A 69 1.38 -7.69 8.61
C GLU A 69 1.62 -8.64 7.43
N GLU A 70 0.58 -9.00 6.67
CA GLU A 70 0.73 -9.85 5.47
C GLU A 70 1.53 -9.14 4.37
N ILE A 71 1.34 -7.82 4.21
CA ILE A 71 2.08 -6.99 3.26
C ILE A 71 3.56 -6.94 3.65
N GLU A 72 3.85 -6.71 4.93
CA GLU A 72 5.22 -6.66 5.45
C GLU A 72 5.91 -8.04 5.35
N GLU A 73 5.20 -9.14 5.62
CA GLU A 73 5.74 -10.49 5.39
C GLU A 73 6.07 -10.74 3.91
N SER A 74 5.16 -10.40 2.99
CA SER A 74 5.39 -10.51 1.53
C SER A 74 6.60 -9.69 1.09
N LEU A 75 6.74 -8.47 1.62
CA LEU A 75 7.88 -7.60 1.37
C LEU A 75 9.19 -8.26 1.80
N TYR A 76 9.29 -8.78 3.03
CA TYR A 76 10.52 -9.42 3.48
C TYR A 76 10.83 -10.70 2.70
N TRP A 77 9.82 -11.49 2.32
CA TRP A 77 10.01 -12.66 1.46
C TRP A 77 10.53 -12.28 0.07
N SER A 78 10.08 -11.15 -0.50
CA SER A 78 10.59 -10.64 -1.78
C SER A 78 12.08 -10.31 -1.74
N ILE A 79 12.60 -9.97 -0.56
CA ILE A 79 14.02 -9.70 -0.36
C ILE A 79 14.82 -11.00 -0.35
N ILE A 80 14.26 -12.12 0.14
CA ILE A 80 14.96 -13.40 0.23
C ILE A 80 14.94 -14.09 -1.13
N ASP A 81 15.83 -13.63 -2.00
CA ASP A 81 16.01 -14.10 -3.36
C ASP A 81 17.26 -14.98 -3.50
N GLU A 82 17.55 -15.39 -4.72
CA GLU A 82 18.75 -16.18 -5.03
C GLU A 82 20.05 -15.48 -4.61
N GLN A 83 20.11 -14.14 -4.65
CA GLN A 83 21.28 -13.39 -4.21
C GLN A 83 21.49 -13.51 -2.70
N PHE A 84 20.40 -13.53 -1.92
CA PHE A 84 20.46 -13.83 -0.49
C PHE A 84 21.06 -15.21 -0.25
N TYR A 85 20.53 -16.25 -0.89
CA TYR A 85 20.99 -17.63 -0.71
C TYR A 85 22.45 -17.81 -1.13
N ASN A 86 22.84 -17.31 -2.30
CA ASN A 86 24.21 -17.40 -2.80
C ASN A 86 25.22 -16.71 -1.88
N LYS A 87 24.83 -15.58 -1.28
CA LYS A 87 25.69 -14.85 -0.35
C LYS A 87 25.72 -15.50 1.04
N TYR A 88 24.60 -16.07 1.48
CA TYR A 88 24.51 -16.86 2.69
C TYR A 88 25.46 -18.07 2.64
N GLU A 89 25.38 -18.87 1.58
CA GLU A 89 26.25 -20.03 1.32
C GLU A 89 27.74 -19.67 1.31
N GLN A 90 28.10 -18.55 0.67
CA GLN A 90 29.49 -18.06 0.67
C GLN A 90 29.99 -17.73 2.09
N ILE A 91 29.14 -17.18 2.94
CA ILE A 91 29.49 -16.79 4.31
C ILE A 91 29.61 -18.02 5.22
N THR A 92 28.77 -19.04 5.04
CA THR A 92 28.78 -20.27 5.85
C THR A 92 29.92 -21.22 5.45
N HIS A 93 30.25 -21.30 4.16
CA HIS A 93 31.30 -22.19 3.66
C HIS A 93 32.70 -21.57 3.65
N SER A 94 32.84 -20.25 3.72
CA SER A 94 34.14 -19.58 3.82
C SER A 94 34.69 -19.58 5.25
N LYS A 95 35.63 -20.49 5.55
CA LYS A 95 36.36 -20.57 6.83
C LYS A 95 37.18 -19.31 7.20
N ASN A 96 37.31 -18.33 6.30
CA ASN A 96 38.24 -17.20 6.43
C ASN A 96 37.59 -15.81 6.42
N TYR A 97 36.29 -15.68 6.66
CA TYR A 97 35.72 -14.36 6.99
C TYR A 97 36.05 -13.97 8.44
N PHE A 98 37.32 -13.64 8.69
CA PHE A 98 37.69 -12.75 9.79
C PHE A 98 37.15 -11.37 9.41
N GLY A 99 35.96 -11.06 9.93
CA GLY A 99 35.42 -9.71 9.82
C GLY A 99 36.47 -8.76 10.35
N LYS A 100 36.88 -7.79 9.52
CA LYS A 100 37.52 -6.59 10.03
C LYS A 100 36.60 -6.08 11.13
N GLU A 101 37.09 -6.02 12.37
CA GLU A 101 36.47 -5.21 13.41
C GLU A 101 36.22 -3.84 12.79
N LYS A 102 34.97 -3.57 12.44
CA LYS A 102 34.56 -2.27 11.97
C LYS A 102 33.81 -1.62 13.12
N GLU A 103 34.51 -0.62 13.67
CA GLU A 103 34.00 0.61 14.26
C GLU A 103 32.49 0.64 14.43
N LYS A 104 32.07 0.82 15.69
CA LYS A 104 30.71 1.12 16.15
C LYS A 104 29.92 1.85 15.06
N ARG A 105 29.21 1.08 14.22
CA ARG A 105 28.19 1.63 13.33
C ARG A 105 27.20 2.32 14.23
N GLN A 106 27.06 3.63 14.04
CA GLN A 106 26.06 4.42 14.76
C GLN A 106 24.73 3.69 14.63
N LYS A 107 24.03 3.57 15.76
CA LYS A 107 22.64 3.11 15.84
C LYS A 107 21.77 4.10 15.06
N SER A 108 21.83 4.07 13.73
CA SER A 108 20.81 4.68 12.89
C SER A 108 19.54 3.92 13.24
N GLY A 109 18.54 4.63 13.77
CA GLY A 109 17.32 4.06 14.29
C GLY A 109 16.55 3.31 13.20
N ARG A 110 16.89 2.04 12.99
CA ARG A 110 16.10 1.11 12.17
C ARG A 110 14.83 0.82 12.94
N ILE A 111 13.67 0.93 12.31
CA ILE A 111 12.41 0.52 12.92
C ILE A 111 12.38 -1.00 12.88
N ILE A 112 12.89 -1.64 13.94
CA ILE A 112 12.82 -3.09 14.10
C ILE A 112 11.41 -3.44 14.60
N THR A 113 10.48 -3.67 13.66
CA THR A 113 9.11 -4.14 13.92
C THR A 113 9.10 -5.56 14.51
N ASN A 114 7.99 -5.97 15.12
CA ASN A 114 7.85 -7.36 15.60
C ASN A 114 7.93 -8.37 14.46
N ILE A 115 7.50 -8.00 13.25
CA ILE A 115 7.60 -8.85 12.06
C ILE A 115 9.03 -8.98 11.60
N SER A 116 9.81 -7.89 11.55
CA SER A 116 11.25 -7.99 11.23
C SER A 116 11.99 -8.94 12.19
N LYS A 117 11.67 -8.93 13.49
CA LYS A 117 12.23 -9.86 14.48
C LYS A 117 11.78 -11.29 14.22
N LYS A 118 10.49 -11.51 13.98
CA LYS A 118 9.91 -12.82 13.64
C LYS A 118 10.60 -13.37 12.39
N MET A 119 10.73 -12.56 11.35
CA MET A 119 11.37 -12.92 10.09
C MET A 119 12.83 -13.31 10.28
N VAL A 120 13.62 -12.48 10.97
CA VAL A 120 15.01 -12.79 11.33
C VAL A 120 15.07 -14.11 12.09
N SER A 121 14.20 -14.32 13.08
CA SER A 121 14.18 -15.56 13.87
C SER A 121 13.82 -16.79 13.03
N SER A 122 12.87 -16.66 12.09
CA SER A 122 12.48 -17.74 11.18
C SER A 122 13.60 -18.09 10.20
N LEU A 123 14.34 -17.09 9.70
CA LEU A 123 15.53 -17.34 8.88
C LEU A 123 16.64 -17.99 9.71
N MET A 124 16.90 -17.50 10.92
CA MET A 124 17.90 -18.09 11.81
C MET A 124 17.64 -19.57 12.09
N GLN A 125 16.37 -19.94 12.30
CA GLN A 125 15.97 -21.33 12.49
C GLN A 125 16.15 -22.16 11.20
N ARG A 126 15.73 -21.64 10.05
CA ARG A 126 15.81 -22.35 8.75
C ARG A 126 17.23 -22.60 8.28
N PHE A 127 18.15 -21.73 8.67
CA PHE A 127 19.53 -21.74 8.18
C PHE A 127 20.56 -22.14 9.26
N GLU A 128 20.13 -22.56 10.46
CA GLU A 128 21.03 -23.03 11.54
C GLU A 128 22.18 -22.03 11.88
N ILE A 129 21.81 -20.77 12.10
CA ILE A 129 22.74 -19.63 11.98
C ILE A 129 23.60 -19.36 13.24
N SER A 130 24.91 -19.16 13.01
CA SER A 130 25.93 -18.63 13.93
C SER A 130 25.88 -17.09 14.06
N SER A 131 26.59 -16.50 15.03
CA SER A 131 26.61 -15.05 15.29
C SER A 131 27.01 -14.18 14.09
N LYS A 132 27.86 -14.66 13.17
CA LYS A 132 28.25 -13.92 11.95
C LYS A 132 27.14 -13.85 10.91
N SER A 133 26.26 -14.85 10.82
CA SER A 133 25.17 -14.82 9.85
C SER A 133 23.98 -13.96 10.32
N TYR A 134 23.92 -13.59 11.60
CA TYR A 134 22.96 -12.59 12.12
C TYR A 134 23.19 -11.19 11.54
N GLU A 135 24.45 -10.72 11.52
CA GLU A 135 24.80 -9.41 10.94
C GLU A 135 24.51 -9.39 9.44
N PHE A 136 24.79 -10.50 8.75
CA PHE A 136 24.46 -10.66 7.33
C PHE A 136 22.95 -10.55 7.07
N ILE A 137 22.11 -11.30 7.80
CA ILE A 137 20.65 -11.22 7.65
C ILE A 137 20.18 -9.78 7.87
N SER A 138 20.65 -9.16 8.95
CA SER A 138 20.27 -7.79 9.30
C SER A 138 20.67 -6.79 8.21
N ASP A 139 21.85 -6.93 7.62
CA ASP A 139 22.31 -6.07 6.52
C ASP A 139 21.57 -6.32 5.21
N PHE A 140 21.10 -7.55 4.95
CA PHE A 140 20.37 -7.92 3.75
C PHE A 140 18.89 -7.52 3.80
N LEU A 141 18.27 -7.61 4.98
CA LEU A 141 16.92 -7.09 5.25
C LEU A 141 16.87 -5.56 5.38
N SER A 142 17.92 -4.85 4.94
CA SER A 142 17.90 -3.38 4.92
C SER A 142 17.00 -2.89 3.81
N LEU A 143 15.89 -2.24 4.17
CA LEU A 143 14.84 -1.85 3.24
C LEU A 143 15.30 -0.74 2.28
N ASN A 144 16.20 0.15 2.71
CA ASN A 144 16.77 1.24 1.91
C ASN A 144 17.59 0.79 0.67
N LYS A 145 17.96 -0.49 0.58
CA LYS A 145 18.66 -1.06 -0.59
C LYS A 145 17.70 -1.61 -1.63
N ASN A 146 16.40 -1.43 -1.45
CA ASN A 146 15.37 -1.95 -2.34
C ASN A 146 14.50 -0.81 -2.89
N ILE A 147 13.94 -1.04 -4.08
CA ILE A 147 12.86 -0.26 -4.68
C ILE A 147 11.63 -1.16 -4.66
N PHE A 148 10.58 -0.76 -3.96
CA PHE A 148 9.35 -1.54 -3.84
C PHE A 148 8.31 -1.05 -4.84
N ILE A 149 7.76 -1.98 -5.62
CA ILE A 149 6.62 -1.74 -6.50
C ILE A 149 5.43 -2.50 -5.91
N PHE A 150 4.46 -1.77 -5.38
CA PHE A 150 3.22 -2.36 -4.87
C PHE A 150 2.13 -2.24 -5.93
N ASP A 151 1.56 -3.37 -6.35
CA ASP A 151 0.50 -3.45 -7.36
C ASP A 151 -0.85 -3.86 -6.75
N ASP A 152 -1.94 -3.56 -7.46
CA ASP A 152 -3.32 -3.87 -7.10
C ASP A 152 -3.77 -3.29 -5.74
N LEU A 153 -3.40 -2.04 -5.42
CA LEU A 153 -3.79 -1.37 -4.17
C LEU A 153 -5.31 -1.35 -3.96
N GLU A 154 -6.10 -1.15 -5.02
CA GLU A 154 -7.56 -1.14 -4.95
C GLU A 154 -8.20 -2.50 -4.64
N ARG A 155 -7.43 -3.59 -4.80
CA ARG A 155 -7.89 -4.98 -4.55
C ARG A 155 -7.32 -5.57 -3.27
N CYS A 156 -6.64 -4.75 -2.47
CA CYS A 156 -6.22 -5.14 -1.15
C CYS A 156 -7.45 -5.22 -0.22
N ALA A 157 -7.51 -6.25 0.62
CA ALA A 157 -8.57 -6.37 1.63
C ALA A 157 -8.26 -5.55 2.89
N CYS A 158 -6.98 -5.20 3.10
CA CYS A 158 -6.53 -4.27 4.13
C CYS A 158 -7.06 -2.85 3.84
N PRO A 159 -7.51 -2.08 4.86
CA PRO A 159 -7.97 -0.72 4.67
C PRO A 159 -6.89 0.17 4.00
N PRO A 160 -7.21 0.95 2.96
CA PRO A 160 -6.23 1.76 2.24
C PRO A 160 -5.38 2.67 3.14
N ASN A 161 -5.98 3.24 4.20
CA ASN A 161 -5.27 4.09 5.16
C ASN A 161 -4.13 3.38 5.89
N GLU A 162 -4.33 2.11 6.26
CA GLU A 162 -3.31 1.34 6.95
C GLU A 162 -2.13 1.05 6.02
N ILE A 163 -2.44 0.72 4.76
CA ILE A 163 -1.43 0.49 3.71
C ILE A 163 -0.65 1.77 3.42
N LEU A 164 -1.33 2.90 3.25
CA LEU A 164 -0.69 4.20 3.00
C LEU A 164 0.15 4.66 4.20
N GLY A 165 -0.33 4.44 5.43
CA GLY A 165 0.44 4.69 6.65
C GLY A 165 1.71 3.84 6.72
N TYR A 166 1.61 2.56 6.35
CA TYR A 166 2.76 1.66 6.26
C TYR A 166 3.78 2.12 5.20
N ILE A 167 3.31 2.44 3.99
CA ILE A 167 4.16 2.95 2.90
C ILE A 167 4.86 4.24 3.31
N ASN A 168 4.15 5.14 3.99
CA ASN A 168 4.75 6.38 4.49
C ASN A 168 5.92 6.08 5.43
N GLY A 169 5.76 5.11 6.34
CA GLY A 169 6.86 4.64 7.20
C GLY A 169 8.07 4.10 6.42
N LEU A 170 7.84 3.33 5.34
CA LEU A 170 8.91 2.82 4.47
C LEU A 170 9.71 3.95 3.80
N VAL A 171 9.00 4.97 3.34
CA VAL A 171 9.60 6.11 2.63
C VAL A 171 10.29 7.06 3.60
N GLU A 172 9.61 7.47 4.66
CA GLU A 172 10.09 8.49 5.60
C GLU A 172 11.12 7.97 6.58
N HIS A 173 10.93 6.78 7.15
CA HIS A 173 11.83 6.28 8.19
C HIS A 173 12.91 5.37 7.63
N GLU A 174 12.53 4.46 6.73
CA GLU A 174 13.46 3.49 6.17
C GLU A 174 14.17 4.01 4.92
N GLY A 175 13.72 5.12 4.32
CA GLY A 175 14.36 5.72 3.16
C GLY A 175 14.28 4.86 1.90
N ALA A 176 13.31 3.94 1.83
CA ALA A 176 13.08 3.10 0.67
C ALA A 176 12.39 3.91 -0.45
N LYS A 177 12.67 3.54 -1.70
CA LYS A 177 11.92 4.06 -2.85
C LYS A 177 10.69 3.17 -3.05
N VAL A 178 9.52 3.80 -3.08
CA VAL A 178 8.25 3.12 -3.28
C VAL A 178 7.54 3.65 -4.53
N ILE A 179 7.01 2.73 -5.33
CA ILE A 179 6.18 2.97 -6.50
C ILE A 179 4.87 2.22 -6.27
N LEU A 180 3.75 2.92 -6.35
CA LEU A 180 2.41 2.35 -6.27
C LEU A 180 1.83 2.21 -7.66
N ILE A 181 1.10 1.14 -7.89
CA ILE A 181 0.34 0.88 -9.10
C ILE A 181 -1.10 0.64 -8.66
N ALA A 182 -2.02 1.47 -9.14
CA ALA A 182 -3.41 1.35 -8.74
C ALA A 182 -4.37 1.92 -9.78
N ASN A 183 -5.64 1.59 -9.63
CA ASN A 183 -6.74 2.40 -10.16
C ASN A 183 -7.28 3.28 -9.03
N GLU A 184 -6.89 4.57 -9.01
CA GLU A 184 -7.23 5.49 -7.91
C GLU A 184 -8.74 5.58 -7.66
N ARG A 185 -9.55 5.54 -8.74
CA ARG A 185 -11.01 5.61 -8.66
C ARG A 185 -11.68 4.44 -7.94
N GLU A 186 -10.98 3.31 -7.84
CA GLU A 186 -11.50 2.08 -7.23
C GLU A 186 -11.02 1.90 -5.78
N ILE A 187 -10.09 2.74 -5.32
CA ILE A 187 -9.58 2.68 -3.96
C ILE A 187 -10.68 3.10 -2.99
N GLY A 188 -11.01 2.22 -2.04
CA GLY A 188 -11.99 2.51 -0.99
C GLY A 188 -13.46 2.44 -1.43
N THR A 189 -13.76 2.18 -2.70
CA THR A 189 -15.13 2.07 -3.23
C THR A 189 -15.93 0.95 -2.55
N LEU A 190 -15.26 -0.16 -2.22
CA LEU A 190 -15.89 -1.28 -1.47
C LEU A 190 -16.33 -0.88 -0.05
N THR A 191 -15.67 0.09 0.57
CA THR A 191 -16.06 0.62 1.89
C THR A 191 -17.31 1.50 1.77
N GLN A 192 -17.48 2.21 0.64
CA GLN A 192 -18.65 3.06 0.38
C GLN A 192 -19.93 2.24 0.10
N ILE A 193 -19.80 1.04 -0.45
CA ILE A 193 -20.94 0.15 -0.74
C ILE A 193 -21.45 -0.53 0.56
N LYS A 194 -20.59 -0.67 1.57
CA LYS A 194 -20.98 -1.30 2.83
C LYS A 194 -22.11 -0.51 3.48
N ASN A 195 -23.17 -1.22 3.83
CA ASN A 195 -24.35 -0.74 4.54
C ASN A 195 -25.33 0.07 3.68
N ARG A 196 -25.23 0.09 2.35
CA ARG A 196 -26.21 0.83 1.52
C ARG A 196 -27.62 0.29 1.71
N GLU A 197 -27.78 -1.03 1.84
CA GLU A 197 -29.05 -1.70 2.15
C GLU A 197 -29.55 -1.30 3.53
N LEU A 198 -28.67 -1.23 4.52
CA LEU A 198 -29.01 -0.78 5.87
C LEU A 198 -29.38 0.71 5.90
N GLN A 199 -28.68 1.54 5.13
CA GLN A 199 -29.03 2.96 4.97
C GLN A 199 -30.42 3.10 4.38
N TYR A 200 -30.76 2.33 3.34
CA TYR A 200 -32.10 2.31 2.77
C TYR A 200 -33.14 1.76 3.76
N LEU A 201 -32.82 0.74 4.55
CA LEU A 201 -33.70 0.19 5.59
C LEU A 201 -33.99 1.20 6.72
N VAL A 202 -32.98 1.97 7.15
CA VAL A 202 -33.19 3.05 8.12
C VAL A 202 -33.98 4.20 7.49
N SER A 203 -33.68 4.53 6.22
CA SER A 203 -34.34 5.61 5.49
C SER A 203 -35.82 5.32 5.20
N SER A 204 -36.22 4.05 5.11
CA SER A 204 -37.61 3.65 4.93
C SER A 204 -38.45 3.74 6.21
N ASN A 205 -37.84 3.96 7.38
CA ASN A 205 -38.57 4.08 8.63
C ASN A 205 -39.24 5.46 8.75
N GLU A 206 -40.53 5.52 8.43
CA GLU A 206 -41.36 6.74 8.49
C GLU A 206 -41.44 7.42 9.86
N LYS A 207 -41.14 6.71 10.96
CA LYS A 207 -41.10 7.33 12.30
C LYS A 207 -39.93 8.31 12.46
N ILE A 208 -38.90 8.21 11.62
CA ILE A 208 -37.78 9.15 11.59
C ILE A 208 -38.21 10.40 10.82
N LYS A 209 -38.46 11.50 11.55
CA LYS A 209 -38.84 12.78 10.95
C LYS A 209 -37.60 13.46 10.37
N ILE A 210 -37.52 13.52 9.05
CA ILE A 210 -36.43 14.20 8.33
C ILE A 210 -36.98 15.53 7.77
N PRO A 211 -36.48 16.68 8.21
CA PRO A 211 -36.94 17.97 7.72
C PRO A 211 -36.85 18.05 6.19
N LYS A 212 -37.96 18.37 5.54
CA LYS A 212 -37.94 18.88 4.17
C LYS A 212 -37.43 20.32 4.27
N GLU A 213 -36.51 20.71 3.38
CA GLU A 213 -36.22 22.14 3.26
C GLU A 213 -37.52 22.81 2.85
N GLU A 214 -37.94 23.80 3.62
CA GLU A 214 -39.17 24.53 3.36
C GLU A 214 -39.05 25.23 2.00
N SER A 215 -39.57 24.61 0.96
CA SER A 215 -40.01 25.35 -0.21
C SER A 215 -41.18 26.22 0.23
N ILE A 216 -41.03 27.53 0.12
CA ILE A 216 -41.97 28.59 0.54
C ILE A 216 -43.35 28.53 -0.17
N PHE A 217 -43.72 27.44 -0.85
CA PHE A 217 -44.95 27.40 -1.63
C PHE A 217 -45.77 26.12 -1.45
N PHE A 218 -47.01 26.35 -1.00
CA PHE A 218 -48.21 25.51 -0.95
C PHE A 218 -48.30 24.44 0.13
N ASP A 219 -48.90 24.86 1.25
CA ASP A 219 -49.62 24.00 2.19
C ASP A 219 -50.99 23.64 1.56
N HIS A 220 -51.10 22.40 1.07
CA HIS A 220 -52.40 21.82 0.74
C HIS A 220 -52.63 20.60 1.64
N ASN A 221 -53.64 20.75 2.49
CA ASN A 221 -54.30 19.67 3.22
C ASN A 221 -54.52 18.45 2.31
N THR A 222 -53.84 17.34 2.62
CA THR A 222 -54.24 16.01 2.12
C THR A 222 -54.44 15.09 3.31
N ASN A 223 -55.71 14.74 3.51
CA ASN A 223 -56.17 13.70 4.40
C ASN A 223 -55.42 12.37 4.15
N ASN A 224 -55.20 11.62 5.23
CA ASN A 224 -54.72 10.24 5.31
C ASN A 224 -54.78 9.46 3.99
N THR A 225 -53.71 9.58 3.20
CA THR A 225 -53.36 8.65 2.13
C THR A 225 -52.09 7.97 2.61
N GLU A 226 -52.04 6.65 2.48
CA GLU A 226 -50.84 5.86 2.79
C GLU A 226 -49.64 6.57 2.15
N ILE A 227 -48.69 7.02 2.98
CA ILE A 227 -47.49 7.69 2.48
C ILE A 227 -46.69 6.60 1.77
N THR A 228 -46.88 6.47 0.47
CA THR A 228 -46.04 5.58 -0.34
C THR A 228 -44.69 6.28 -0.49
N LEU A 229 -43.66 5.76 0.18
CA LEU A 229 -42.28 6.17 -0.05
C LEU A 229 -41.88 5.83 -1.48
N ASP A 230 -41.82 6.84 -2.35
CA ASP A 230 -41.23 6.69 -3.67
C ASP A 230 -39.70 6.63 -3.58
N ILE A 231 -39.07 6.21 -4.68
CA ILE A 231 -37.62 6.01 -4.75
C ILE A 231 -36.88 7.33 -4.53
N ASP A 232 -37.42 8.44 -5.02
CA ASP A 232 -36.79 9.76 -4.93
C ASP A 232 -36.80 10.31 -3.49
N GLU A 233 -37.92 10.17 -2.77
CA GLU A 233 -38.06 10.51 -1.36
C GLU A 233 -37.20 9.59 -0.49
N LEU A 234 -37.16 8.29 -0.79
CA LEU A 234 -36.28 7.34 -0.10
C LEU A 234 -34.80 7.73 -0.27
N GLU A 235 -34.38 8.12 -1.47
CA GLU A 235 -33.01 8.56 -1.75
C GLU A 235 -32.71 9.92 -1.09
N ARG A 236 -33.65 10.86 -1.10
CA ARG A 236 -33.54 12.14 -0.38
C ARG A 236 -33.34 11.91 1.11
N ARG A 237 -34.16 11.05 1.71
CA ARG A 237 -34.07 10.68 3.13
C ARG A 237 -32.73 10.04 3.45
N ARG A 238 -32.25 9.12 2.59
CA ARG A 238 -30.91 8.52 2.71
C ARG A 238 -29.81 9.59 2.73
N LYS A 239 -29.77 10.47 1.73
CA LYS A 239 -28.73 11.51 1.60
C LYS A 239 -28.71 12.50 2.78
N LYS A 240 -29.87 12.77 3.39
CA LYS A 240 -29.95 13.63 4.60
C LYS A 240 -29.49 12.92 5.88
N LEU A 241 -29.79 11.62 6.02
CA LEU A 241 -29.40 10.84 7.21
C LEU A 241 -27.94 10.37 7.16
N PHE A 242 -27.47 10.05 5.96
CA PHE A 242 -26.15 9.53 5.69
C PHE A 242 -25.56 10.44 4.64
N SER A 243 -24.84 11.46 5.09
CA SER A 243 -24.18 12.36 4.15
C SER A 243 -23.16 11.53 3.35
N ASP A 244 -23.21 11.62 2.02
CA ASP A 244 -22.19 10.99 1.17
C ASP A 244 -20.79 11.64 1.40
N ASN A 245 -20.75 12.74 2.17
CA ASN A 245 -19.57 13.56 2.44
C ASN A 245 -18.89 13.31 3.80
N GLU A 246 -19.51 12.65 4.77
CA GLU A 246 -18.87 12.42 6.09
C GLU A 246 -17.65 11.47 5.99
N TYR A 247 -17.54 10.67 4.93
CA TYR A 247 -16.32 9.92 4.63
C TYR A 247 -15.24 10.75 3.90
N ASN A 248 -15.63 11.85 3.23
CA ASN A 248 -14.71 12.72 2.51
C ASN A 248 -14.15 13.86 3.39
N GLN A 249 -14.78 14.18 4.52
CA GLN A 249 -14.35 15.28 5.40
C GLN A 249 -13.30 14.91 6.46
N GLN A 250 -12.85 13.65 6.53
CA GLN A 250 -11.62 13.30 7.27
C GLN A 250 -10.33 13.55 6.46
N TYR A 251 -10.42 14.13 5.25
CA TYR A 251 -9.30 14.28 4.33
C TYR A 251 -9.17 15.68 3.72
N LEU A 252 -8.99 16.68 4.59
CA LEU A 252 -8.22 17.90 4.28
C LEU A 252 -7.32 18.23 5.47
#